data_AF-A0A845U2G3-F1
#
_entry.id   AF-A0A845U2G3-F1
#
_cell.length_a   1.000
_cell.length_b   1.000
_cell.length_c   1.000
_cell.angle_alpha   90.00
_cell.angle_beta   90.00
_cell.angle_gamma   90.00
#
_symmetry.space_group_name_H-M   'P 1'
#
loop_
_entity.id
_entity.type
_entity.pdbx_description
1 polymer ?
#
loop_
_entity_poly.entity_id
_entity_poly.type
_entity_poly.pdbx_seq_one_letter_code
_entity_poly.pdbx_strand_id
1 'polypeptide(L)'
;MKCHEHEFMIPVGHPVFVGHFPGNPMVPGVLLLDTVIYEMETAMGMRITGYRLDTVKFHSPVPPGEPLRLRVTELDGKRVAFEMHAGTRLVAGGGFSGNLLE
;
A
#
# COMPACT_ATOMS: atom_id res chain seq x y z
N MET A 1 -9.43 -7.75 16.13
CA MET A 1 -8.41 -7.26 15.17
C MET A 1 -8.73 -7.89 13.83
N LYS A 2 -9.17 -7.08 12.87
CA LYS A 2 -9.53 -7.55 11.52
C LYS A 2 -8.29 -7.39 10.63
N CYS A 3 -7.90 -8.46 9.94
CA CYS A 3 -6.75 -8.48 9.06
C CYS A 3 -7.24 -8.80 7.64
N HIS A 4 -6.79 -8.01 6.68
CA HIS A 4 -7.10 -8.15 5.26
C HIS A 4 -5.80 -8.33 4.49
N GLU A 5 -5.80 -9.28 3.56
CA GLU A 5 -4.67 -9.51 2.67
C GLU A 5 -5.11 -9.42 1.22
N HIS A 6 -4.26 -8.80 0.40
CA HIS A 6 -4.45 -8.66 -1.02
C HIS A 6 -3.14 -8.97 -1.74
N GLU A 7 -3.20 -9.81 -2.76
CA GLU A 7 -2.07 -10.08 -3.66
C GLU A 7 -2.32 -9.39 -5.01
N PHE A 8 -1.32 -8.64 -5.47
CA PHE A 8 -1.39 -7.89 -6.71
C PHE A 8 -0.02 -7.74 -7.36
N MET A 9 -0.01 -7.20 -8.58
CA MET A 9 1.20 -6.80 -9.29
C MET A 9 0.90 -5.59 -10.15
N ILE A 10 1.89 -4.74 -10.37
CA ILE A 10 1.81 -3.67 -11.37
C ILE A 10 2.34 -4.23 -12.71
N PRO A 11 1.52 -4.39 -13.76
CA PRO A 11 1.94 -5.03 -15.00
C PRO A 11 3.13 -4.33 -15.66
N VAL A 12 4.02 -5.08 -16.31
CA VAL A 12 5.24 -4.54 -16.94
C VAL A 12 4.97 -3.38 -17.91
N GLY A 13 3.84 -3.42 -18.63
CA GLY A 13 3.42 -2.38 -19.57
C GLY A 13 2.66 -1.20 -18.96
N HIS A 14 2.58 -1.10 -17.62
CA HIS A 14 1.80 -0.05 -16.96
C HIS A 14 2.42 1.34 -17.23
N PRO A 15 1.62 2.36 -17.58
CA PRO A 15 2.13 3.69 -17.97
C PRO A 15 2.87 4.41 -16.83
N VAL A 16 2.68 4.00 -15.58
CA VAL A 16 3.39 4.57 -14.42
C VAL A 16 4.93 4.49 -14.55
N PHE A 17 5.44 3.52 -15.30
CA PHE A 17 6.88 3.35 -15.48
C PHE A 17 7.47 4.31 -16.52
N VAL A 18 6.63 4.99 -17.32
CA VAL A 18 7.08 6.00 -18.28
C VAL A 18 7.64 7.19 -17.51
N GLY A 19 8.97 7.33 -17.54
CA GLY A 19 9.68 8.37 -16.78
C GLY A 19 9.94 8.02 -15.30
N HIS A 20 9.59 6.82 -14.83
CA HIS A 20 9.82 6.40 -13.43
C HIS A 20 10.51 5.03 -13.32
N PHE A 21 11.82 4.94 -13.52
CA PHE A 21 12.72 5.98 -14.03
C PHE A 21 13.33 5.52 -15.35
N PRO A 22 13.74 6.45 -16.26
CA PRO A 22 14.40 6.07 -17.50
C PRO A 22 15.60 5.14 -17.24
N GLY A 23 15.62 3.97 -17.89
CA GLY A 23 16.68 2.96 -17.74
C GLY A 23 16.61 2.10 -16.47
N ASN A 24 15.79 2.45 -15.47
CA ASN A 24 15.60 1.68 -14.25
C ASN A 24 14.17 1.85 -13.72
N PRO A 25 13.16 1.24 -14.37
CA PRO A 25 11.77 1.40 -13.99
C PRO A 25 11.50 0.77 -12.63
N MET A 26 10.68 1.44 -11.81
CA MET A 26 10.23 0.92 -10.52
C MET A 26 8.89 1.52 -10.13
N VAL A 27 8.13 0.85 -9.27
CA VAL A 27 6.82 1.33 -8.82
C VAL A 27 7.00 2.57 -7.93
N PRO A 28 6.28 3.68 -8.19
CA PRO A 28 6.34 4.85 -7.31
C PRO A 28 5.78 4.54 -5.93
N GLY A 29 6.43 5.08 -4.88
CA GLY A 29 5.95 4.91 -3.50
C GLY A 29 4.53 5.44 -3.28
N VAL A 30 4.14 6.51 -4.00
CA VAL A 30 2.76 7.05 -3.94
C VAL A 30 1.73 6.10 -4.54
N LEU A 31 2.08 5.30 -5.55
CA LEU A 31 1.17 4.29 -6.09
C LEU A 31 1.01 3.14 -5.10
N LEU A 32 2.08 2.73 -4.42
CA LEU A 32 1.98 1.74 -3.34
C LEU A 32 1.07 2.22 -2.21
N LEU A 33 1.17 3.49 -1.82
CA LEU A 33 0.28 4.08 -0.80
C LEU A 33 -1.17 4.17 -1.25
N ASP A 34 -1.41 4.54 -2.51
CA ASP A 34 -2.75 4.60 -3.08
C ASP A 34 -3.42 3.22 -3.07
N THR A 35 -2.68 2.15 -3.40
CA THR A 35 -3.18 0.77 -3.26
C THR A 35 -3.51 0.43 -1.81
N VAL A 36 -2.71 0.87 -0.84
CA VAL A 36 -2.99 0.63 0.58
C VAL A 36 -4.30 1.30 1.00
N ILE A 37 -4.52 2.55 0.60
CA ILE A 37 -5.75 3.30 0.89
C ILE A 37 -6.95 2.61 0.24
N TYR A 38 -6.84 2.23 -1.03
CA TYR A 38 -7.90 1.52 -1.75
C TYR A 38 -8.29 0.19 -1.08
N GLU A 39 -7.31 -0.59 -0.63
CA GLU A 39 -7.59 -1.85 0.08
C GLU A 39 -8.16 -1.60 1.48
N MET A 40 -7.75 -0.54 2.17
CA MET A 40 -8.36 -0.12 3.42
C MET A 40 -9.85 0.24 3.23
N GLU A 41 -10.18 1.07 2.23
CA GLU A 41 -11.56 1.43 1.90
C GLU A 41 -12.40 0.20 1.56
N THR A 42 -11.84 -0.72 0.76
CA THR A 42 -12.49 -1.97 0.36
C THR A 42 -12.74 -2.89 1.56
N ALA A 43 -11.76 -3.04 2.44
CA ALA A 43 -11.84 -3.84 3.66
C ALA A 43 -12.88 -3.34 4.68
N MET A 44 -13.05 -2.02 4.75
CA MET A 44 -13.99 -1.34 5.63
C MET A 44 -15.38 -1.16 4.99
N GLY A 45 -15.47 -1.29 3.67
CA GLY A 45 -16.72 -1.06 2.92
C GLY A 45 -17.17 0.40 2.92
N MET A 46 -16.25 1.34 3.15
CA MET A 46 -16.53 2.77 3.20
C MET A 46 -15.33 3.60 2.73
N ARG A 47 -15.61 4.81 2.26
CA ARG A 47 -14.56 5.77 1.90
C ARG A 47 -13.92 6.31 3.18
N ILE A 48 -12.60 6.35 3.21
CA ILE A 48 -11.87 6.85 4.36
C ILE A 48 -11.57 8.32 4.11
N THR A 49 -12.17 9.20 4.91
CA THR A 49 -11.87 10.64 4.91
C THR A 49 -11.21 11.02 6.23
N GLY A 50 -10.45 12.13 6.26
CA GLY A 50 -9.88 12.65 7.51
C GLY A 50 -8.78 11.79 8.16
N TYR A 51 -8.09 10.94 7.39
CA TYR A 51 -6.94 10.17 7.88
C TYR A 51 -5.65 10.96 7.81
N ARG A 52 -4.69 10.54 8.64
CA ARG A 52 -3.30 11.00 8.66
C ARG A 52 -2.39 9.80 8.45
N LEU A 53 -1.32 9.99 7.70
CA LEU A 53 -0.21 9.04 7.66
C LEU A 53 0.63 9.29 8.91
N ASP A 54 0.72 8.30 9.79
CA ASP A 54 1.53 8.40 11.01
C ASP A 54 3.00 8.20 10.67
N THR A 55 3.29 7.06 10.06
CA THR A 55 4.62 6.71 9.57
C THR A 55 4.49 5.88 8.31
N VAL A 56 5.38 6.13 7.37
CA VAL A 56 5.55 5.30 6.17
C VAL A 56 7.04 5.14 5.93
N LYS A 57 7.47 3.91 5.67
CA LYS A 57 8.82 3.57 5.26
C LYS A 57 8.78 2.70 4.01
N PHE A 58 9.52 3.11 2.99
CA PHE A 58 9.79 2.31 1.80
C PHE A 58 11.15 1.65 1.96
N HIS A 59 11.14 0.35 2.25
CA HIS A 59 12.32 -0.42 2.60
C HIS A 59 13.07 -0.95 1.37
N SER A 60 12.36 -1.25 0.27
CA SER A 60 12.97 -1.73 -0.95
C SER A 60 12.14 -1.38 -2.20
N PRO A 61 12.78 -1.16 -3.36
CA PRO A 61 12.09 -0.82 -4.60
C PRO A 61 11.36 -2.04 -5.17
N VAL A 62 10.34 -1.80 -5.99
CA VAL A 62 9.59 -2.84 -6.70
C VAL A 62 9.78 -2.65 -8.20
N PRO A 63 10.42 -3.59 -8.93
CA PRO A 63 10.46 -3.55 -10.38
C PRO A 63 9.09 -3.86 -11.02
N PRO A 64 8.89 -3.54 -12.31
CA PRO A 64 7.69 -3.87 -13.04
C PRO A 64 7.38 -5.38 -12.99
N GLY A 65 6.11 -5.71 -12.77
CA GLY A 65 5.62 -7.09 -12.79
C GLY A 65 5.96 -7.93 -11.55
N GLU A 66 6.62 -7.38 -10.53
CA GLU A 66 6.90 -8.13 -9.31
C GLU A 66 5.61 -8.37 -8.49
N PRO A 67 5.32 -9.61 -8.05
CA PRO A 67 4.19 -9.90 -7.18
C PRO A 67 4.37 -9.30 -5.79
N LEU A 68 3.31 -8.66 -5.30
CA LEU A 68 3.23 -8.03 -3.99
C LEU A 68 2.10 -8.63 -3.18
N ARG A 69 2.35 -8.78 -1.87
CA ARG A 69 1.33 -9.08 -0.86
C ARG A 69 1.22 -7.89 0.08
N LEU A 70 0.05 -7.27 0.10
CA LEU A 70 -0.31 -6.24 1.05
C LEU A 70 -1.15 -6.85 2.17
N ARG A 71 -0.73 -6.61 3.41
CA ARG A 71 -1.51 -6.88 4.61
C ARG A 71 -1.92 -5.56 5.24
N VAL A 72 -3.21 -5.42 5.54
CA VAL A 72 -3.81 -4.31 6.25
C VAL A 72 -4.44 -4.83 7.53
N THR A 73 -4.10 -4.22 8.67
CA THR A 73 -4.55 -4.67 10.00
C THR A 73 -5.20 -3.50 10.74
N GLU A 74 -6.48 -3.65 11.05
CA GLU A 74 -7.20 -2.74 11.97
C GLU A 74 -6.69 -2.97 13.38
N LEU A 75 -5.97 -1.99 13.93
CA LEU A 75 -5.44 -2.03 15.29
C LEU A 75 -6.55 -1.70 16.29
N ASP A 76 -7.33 -0.67 15.97
CA ASP A 76 -8.55 -0.24 16.66
C ASP A 76 -9.41 0.58 15.69
N GLY A 77 -10.58 1.05 16.13
CA GLY A 77 -11.52 1.81 15.30
C GLY A 77 -11.02 3.17 14.77
N LYS A 78 -9.76 3.55 15.05
CA LYS A 78 -9.13 4.79 14.57
C LYS A 78 -7.76 4.58 13.93
N ARG A 79 -7.17 3.38 14.03
CA ARG A 79 -5.80 3.13 13.59
C ARG A 79 -5.68 1.85 12.78
N VAL A 80 -4.91 1.95 11.69
CA VAL A 80 -4.63 0.86 10.78
C VAL A 80 -3.14 0.78 10.54
N ALA A 81 -2.57 -0.43 10.60
CA ALA A 81 -1.22 -0.70 10.15
C ALA A 81 -1.24 -1.42 8.80
N PHE A 82 -0.19 -1.23 8.01
CA PHE A 82 0.02 -2.00 6.79
C PHE A 82 1.47 -2.47 6.65
N GLU A 83 1.62 -3.62 6.01
CA GLU A 83 2.89 -4.16 5.55
C GLU A 83 2.73 -4.70 4.13
N MET A 84 3.70 -4.39 3.28
CA MET A 84 3.75 -4.84 1.90
C MET A 84 5.04 -5.63 1.67
N HIS A 85 4.92 -6.83 1.10
CA HIS A 85 6.02 -7.74 0.88
C HIS A 85 6.09 -8.20 -0.58
N ALA A 86 7.31 -8.35 -1.09
CA ALA A 86 7.62 -9.13 -2.29
C ALA A 86 8.27 -10.44 -1.84
N GLY A 87 7.50 -11.54 -1.79
CA GLY A 87 7.95 -12.76 -1.13
C GLY A 87 8.25 -12.52 0.35
N THR A 88 9.51 -12.72 0.76
CA THR A 88 9.98 -12.46 2.14
C THR A 88 10.55 -11.05 2.34
N ARG A 89 10.70 -10.27 1.27
CA ARG A 89 11.31 -8.93 1.31
C ARG A 89 10.26 -7.89 1.68
N LEU A 90 10.48 -7.17 2.77
CA LEU A 90 9.67 -6.01 3.14
C LEU A 90 9.88 -4.88 2.13
N VAL A 91 8.81 -4.47 1.48
CA VAL A 91 8.77 -3.40 0.46
C VAL A 91 8.41 -2.08 1.11
N ALA A 92 7.28 -2.06 1.83
CA ALA A 92 6.81 -0.87 2.51
C ALA A 92 6.05 -1.25 3.78
N GLY A 93 6.07 -0.37 4.77
CA GLY A 93 5.27 -0.54 5.97
C GLY A 93 4.94 0.80 6.59
N GLY A 94 3.86 0.85 7.36
CA GLY A 94 3.41 2.08 7.97
C GLY A 94 2.08 1.97 8.68
N GLY A 95 1.54 3.12 9.04
CA GLY A 95 0.25 3.23 9.71
C GLY A 95 -0.48 4.52 9.41
N PHE A 96 -1.79 4.42 9.52
CA PHE A 96 -2.74 5.52 9.39
C PHE A 96 -3.52 5.68 10.69
N SER A 97 -3.81 6.94 11.04
CA SER A 97 -4.72 7.27 12.13
C SER A 97 -5.77 8.29 11.68
N GLY A 98 -6.97 8.26 12.26
CA GLY A 98 -7.99 9.27 11.97
C GLY A 98 -9.38 8.90 12.47
N ASN A 99 -10.35 9.77 12.18
CA ASN A 99 -11.77 9.39 12.25
C ASN A 99 -12.10 8.60 10.99
N LEU A 100 -11.80 7.31 11.01
CA LEU A 100 -12.04 6.39 9.89
C LEU A 100 -13.53 6.05 9.71
N LEU A 101 -14.39 6.57 10.61
CA LEU A 101 -15.83 6.36 10.68
C LEU A 101 -16.51 7.74 10.73
N GLU A 102 -16.98 8.25 9.59
CA GLU A 102 -18.12 9.17 9.53
C GLU A 102 -19.27 8.50 8.78
#